data_AF-A0A1F7IL34-F1
#
_entry.id   AF-A0A1F7IL34-F1
#
_cell.length_a   1.000
_cell.length_b   1.000
_cell.length_c   1.000
_cell.angle_alpha   90.00
_cell.angle_beta   90.00
_cell.angle_gamma   90.00
#
_symmetry.space_group_name_H-M   'P 1'
#
loop_
_entity.id
_entity.type
_entity.pdbx_description
1 polymer ?
#
loop_
_entity_poly.entity_id
_entity_poly.type
_entity_poly.pdbx_seq_one_letter_code
_entity_poly.pdbx_strand_id
1 'polypeptide(L)'
;MKATLKLITYFVTNLIVLYLAMMFAGNFVVFGRLEILPFQALITTAFGLALAVTIVDLIVTDYNVKVPPERYIILEAIVNVAALYLLARTPIQNSVGIGIVAFWVAIVIGIVLSVVQFIAKQSIDAKRKMK
;
A
#
# COMPACT_ATOMS: atom_id res chain seq x y z
N MET A 1 -17.53 -4.42 -1.60
CA MET A 1 -17.20 -4.03 -0.21
C MET A 1 -17.48 -2.53 0.01
N LYS A 2 -17.92 -2.10 1.22
CA LYS A 2 -18.04 -0.65 1.53
C LYS A 2 -16.65 0.00 1.52
N ALA A 3 -16.55 1.27 1.10
CA ALA A 3 -15.28 1.99 0.95
C ALA A 3 -14.44 2.01 2.24
N THR A 4 -15.08 2.25 3.40
CA THR A 4 -14.42 2.24 4.71
C THR A 4 -13.75 0.91 5.02
N LEU A 5 -14.41 -0.21 4.70
CA LEU A 5 -13.85 -1.53 4.96
C LEU A 5 -12.67 -1.83 4.03
N LYS A 6 -12.73 -1.39 2.76
CA LYS A 6 -11.58 -1.47 1.83
C LYS A 6 -10.37 -0.71 2.38
N LEU A 7 -10.57 0.53 2.81
CA LEU A 7 -9.48 1.35 3.36
C LEU A 7 -8.84 0.67 4.58
N ILE A 8 -9.65 0.16 5.51
CA ILE A 8 -9.16 -0.55 6.71
C ILE A 8 -8.40 -1.82 6.30
N THR A 9 -8.93 -2.61 5.37
CA THR A 9 -8.24 -3.82 4.88
C THR A 9 -6.88 -3.46 4.28
N TYR A 10 -6.83 -2.51 3.34
CA TYR A 10 -5.57 -2.11 2.73
C TYR A 10 -4.61 -1.53 3.77
N PHE A 11 -5.09 -0.72 4.71
CA PHE A 11 -4.26 -0.16 5.77
C PHE A 11 -3.61 -1.23 6.65
N VAL A 12 -4.40 -2.19 7.15
CA VAL A 12 -3.88 -3.27 8.00
C VAL A 12 -2.92 -4.16 7.21
N THR A 13 -3.25 -4.50 5.96
CA THR A 13 -2.37 -5.26 5.08
C THR A 13 -1.04 -4.54 4.86
N ASN A 14 -1.08 -3.25 4.54
CA ASN A 14 0.12 -2.44 4.32
C ASN A 14 0.98 -2.38 5.57
N LEU A 15 0.35 -2.19 6.74
CA LEU A 15 1.05 -2.15 8.02
C LEU A 15 1.84 -3.43 8.26
N ILE A 16 1.23 -4.60 8.03
CA ILE A 16 1.87 -5.91 8.19
C ILE A 16 3.03 -6.05 7.20
N VAL A 17 2.81 -5.81 5.91
CA VAL A 17 3.86 -5.98 4.89
C VAL A 17 5.04 -5.04 5.13
N LEU A 18 4.77 -3.76 5.43
CA LEU A 18 5.81 -2.78 5.70
C LEU A 18 6.56 -3.09 7.01
N TYR A 19 5.88 -3.65 8.01
CA TYR A 19 6.54 -4.08 9.25
C TYR A 19 7.50 -5.23 8.99
N LEU A 20 7.10 -6.21 8.18
CA LEU A 20 7.98 -7.29 7.74
C LEU A 20 9.15 -6.73 6.90
N ALA A 21 8.89 -5.77 6.00
CA ALA A 21 9.95 -5.11 5.24
C ALA A 21 10.95 -4.38 6.14
N MET A 22 10.48 -3.71 7.20
CA MET A 22 11.34 -3.08 8.20
C MET A 22 12.22 -4.10 8.93
N MET A 23 11.67 -5.27 9.30
CA MET A 23 12.42 -6.31 10.02
C MET A 23 13.45 -7.04 9.15
N PHE A 24 13.09 -7.37 7.91
CA PHE A 24 13.91 -8.25 7.05
C PHE A 24 14.72 -7.49 5.99
N ALA A 25 14.34 -6.25 5.66
CA ALA A 25 14.96 -5.43 4.62
C ALA A 25 15.36 -4.04 5.12
N GLY A 26 15.73 -3.90 6.40
CA GLY A 26 16.16 -2.63 7.01
C GLY A 26 17.34 -1.94 6.34
N ASN A 27 18.16 -2.69 5.57
CA ASN A 27 19.23 -2.12 4.75
C ASN A 27 18.74 -1.44 3.46
N PHE A 28 17.49 -1.68 3.05
CA PHE A 28 16.89 -1.18 1.82
C PHE A 28 15.73 -0.22 2.07
N VAL A 29 15.05 -0.37 3.20
CA VAL A 29 13.91 0.45 3.63
C VAL A 29 14.18 0.96 5.04
N VAL A 30 14.16 2.27 5.19
CA VAL A 30 14.38 2.93 6.48
C VAL A 30 13.09 3.62 6.88
N PHE A 31 12.64 3.33 8.10
CA PHE A 31 11.51 4.01 8.72
C PHE A 31 11.99 4.89 9.86
N GLY A 32 11.52 6.12 9.88
CA GLY A 32 11.85 7.11 10.89
C GLY A 32 12.92 8.10 10.45
N ARG A 33 12.91 9.24 11.13
CA ARG A 33 13.85 10.36 10.98
C ARG A 33 14.06 11.00 12.35
N LEU A 34 14.89 12.04 12.44
CA LEU A 34 15.13 12.77 13.70
C LEU A 34 13.84 13.25 14.37
N GLU A 35 12.84 13.63 13.59
CA GLU A 35 11.58 14.21 14.06
C GLU A 35 10.42 13.20 14.11
N ILE A 36 10.56 12.02 13.47
CA ILE A 36 9.48 11.04 13.30
C ILE A 36 9.97 9.67 13.75
N LEU A 37 9.31 9.11 14.75
CA LEU A 37 9.64 7.78 15.25
C LEU A 37 9.40 6.70 14.16
N PRO A 38 10.21 5.63 14.11
CA PRO A 38 10.07 4.57 13.10
C PRO A 38 8.65 3.98 13.02
N PHE A 39 8.02 3.74 14.17
CA PHE A 39 6.66 3.20 14.21
C PHE A 39 5.61 4.19 13.68
N GLN A 40 5.77 5.48 13.93
CA GLN A 40 4.90 6.52 13.37
C GLN A 40 5.08 6.61 11.84
N ALA A 41 6.32 6.52 11.35
CA ALA A 41 6.61 6.49 9.92
C ALA A 41 5.97 5.27 9.24
N LEU A 42 6.02 4.10 9.88
CA LEU A 42 5.37 2.89 9.41
C LEU A 42 3.85 3.07 9.28
N ILE A 43 3.19 3.59 10.32
CA ILE A 43 1.74 3.84 10.31
C ILE A 43 1.35 4.82 9.22
N THR A 44 2.03 5.98 9.14
CA THR A 44 1.70 7.02 8.18
C THR A 44 1.95 6.58 6.74
N THR A 45 3.01 5.80 6.50
CA THR A 45 3.26 5.19 5.18
C THR A 45 2.16 4.20 4.82
N ALA A 46 1.84 3.28 5.73
CA ALA A 46 0.81 2.28 5.50
C ALA A 46 -0.54 2.92 5.15
N PHE A 47 -0.87 4.00 5.85
CA PHE A 47 -2.09 4.77 5.61
C PHE A 47 -2.06 5.52 4.27
N GLY A 48 -0.96 6.19 3.95
CA GLY A 48 -0.80 6.89 2.66
C GLY A 48 -0.96 5.96 1.46
N LEU A 49 -0.37 4.75 1.53
CA LEU A 49 -0.54 3.72 0.50
C LEU A 49 -1.99 3.21 0.43
N ALA A 50 -2.64 3.00 1.58
CA ALA A 50 -4.02 2.53 1.63
C ALA A 50 -4.98 3.56 1.03
N LEU A 51 -4.75 4.85 1.28
CA LEU A 51 -5.48 5.94 0.65
C LEU A 51 -5.27 5.94 -0.87
N ALA A 52 -4.03 5.84 -1.35
CA ALA A 52 -3.73 5.85 -2.78
C ALA A 52 -4.49 4.74 -3.52
N VAL A 53 -4.43 3.49 -3.01
CA VAL A 53 -5.15 2.35 -3.62
C VAL A 53 -6.66 2.53 -3.50
N THR A 54 -7.18 2.99 -2.35
CA THR A 54 -8.62 3.21 -2.17
C THR A 54 -9.17 4.27 -3.12
N ILE A 55 -8.44 5.36 -3.36
CA ILE A 55 -8.83 6.41 -4.30
C ILE A 55 -8.90 5.84 -5.71
N VAL A 56 -7.91 5.06 -6.14
CA VAL A 56 -7.93 4.44 -7.48
C VAL A 56 -9.08 3.44 -7.59
N ASP A 57 -9.32 2.63 -6.56
CA ASP A 57 -10.49 1.75 -6.47
C ASP A 57 -11.80 2.52 -6.69
N LEU A 58 -11.98 3.67 -6.03
CA LEU A 58 -13.17 4.51 -6.14
C LEU A 58 -13.29 5.13 -7.53
N ILE A 59 -12.20 5.65 -8.09
CA ILE A 59 -12.19 6.20 -9.45
C ILE A 59 -12.59 5.13 -10.47
N VAL A 60 -12.03 3.92 -10.37
CA VAL A 60 -12.36 2.82 -11.28
C VAL A 60 -13.84 2.45 -11.17
N THR A 61 -14.41 2.39 -9.95
CA THR A 61 -15.82 2.06 -9.76
C THR A 61 -16.77 3.18 -10.16
N ASP A 62 -16.46 4.43 -9.82
CA ASP A 62 -17.36 5.58 -9.99
C ASP A 62 -17.40 6.05 -11.44
N TYR A 63 -16.27 5.95 -12.16
CA TYR A 63 -16.20 6.24 -13.60
C TYR A 63 -16.51 5.01 -14.48
N ASN A 64 -16.95 3.90 -13.88
CA ASN A 64 -17.35 2.67 -14.56
C ASN A 64 -16.28 2.14 -15.55
N VAL A 65 -15.01 2.29 -15.18
CA VAL A 65 -13.87 1.88 -16.01
C VAL A 65 -13.83 0.35 -16.01
N LYS A 66 -14.05 -0.25 -17.19
CA LYS A 66 -14.02 -1.71 -17.36
C LYS A 66 -12.58 -2.22 -17.33
N VAL A 67 -12.04 -2.43 -16.13
CA VAL A 67 -10.76 -3.10 -15.92
C VAL A 67 -11.01 -4.61 -15.79
N PRO A 68 -10.42 -5.46 -16.65
CA PRO A 68 -10.51 -6.91 -16.48
C PRO A 68 -9.97 -7.34 -15.10
N PRO A 69 -10.56 -8.37 -14.45
CA PRO A 69 -10.11 -8.83 -13.14
C PRO A 69 -8.61 -9.16 -13.09
N GLU A 70 -8.05 -9.74 -14.15
CA GLU A 70 -6.61 -10.09 -14.18
C GLU A 70 -5.70 -8.86 -14.23
N ARG A 71 -6.19 -7.73 -14.76
CA ARG A 71 -5.41 -6.49 -14.85
C ARG A 71 -5.55 -5.62 -13.60
N TYR A 72 -6.48 -5.94 -12.71
CA TYR A 72 -6.70 -5.18 -11.49
C TYR A 72 -5.51 -5.26 -10.54
N ILE A 73 -4.92 -6.44 -10.39
CA ILE A 73 -3.72 -6.63 -9.56
C ILE A 73 -2.51 -5.86 -10.11
N ILE A 74 -2.41 -5.72 -11.44
CA ILE A 74 -1.36 -4.95 -12.10
C ILE A 74 -1.57 -3.45 -11.83
N LEU A 75 -2.82 -2.98 -11.88
CA LEU A 75 -3.17 -1.61 -11.55
C LEU A 75 -2.82 -1.30 -10.07
N GLU A 76 -3.22 -2.16 -9.14
CA GLU A 76 -2.84 -2.05 -7.72
C GLU A 76 -1.31 -2.01 -7.56
N ALA A 77 -0.56 -2.84 -8.31
CA ALA A 77 0.90 -2.84 -8.31
C ALA A 77 1.48 -1.51 -8.77
N ILE A 78 1.01 -0.98 -9.90
CA ILE A 78 1.48 0.33 -10.39
C ILE A 78 1.21 1.42 -9.36
N VAL A 79 0.02 1.42 -8.74
CA VAL A 79 -0.36 2.41 -7.73
C VAL A 79 0.50 2.29 -6.48
N ASN A 80 0.69 1.08 -5.96
CA ASN A 80 1.52 0.85 -4.78
C ASN A 80 2.99 1.24 -5.03
N VAL A 81 3.55 0.87 -6.19
CA VAL A 81 4.92 1.23 -6.57
C VAL A 81 5.06 2.75 -6.69
N ALA A 82 4.15 3.39 -7.43
CA ALA A 82 4.18 4.84 -7.63
C ALA A 82 4.00 5.59 -6.30
N ALA A 83 3.00 5.20 -5.50
CA ALA A 83 2.74 5.83 -4.22
C ALA A 83 3.92 5.64 -3.26
N LEU A 84 4.47 4.42 -3.13
CA LEU A 84 5.62 4.16 -2.27
C LEU A 84 6.85 4.97 -2.70
N TYR A 85 7.12 5.04 -4.00
CA TYR A 85 8.22 5.83 -4.53
C TYR A 85 8.03 7.32 -4.25
N LEU A 86 6.83 7.86 -4.50
CA LEU A 86 6.52 9.25 -4.22
C LEU A 86 6.65 9.58 -2.73
N LEU A 87 6.10 8.74 -1.85
CA LEU A 87 6.22 8.89 -0.40
C LEU A 87 7.68 8.90 0.07
N ALA A 88 8.54 8.11 -0.57
CA ALA A 88 9.92 7.92 -0.14
C ALA A 88 10.98 8.78 -0.87
N ARG A 89 10.59 9.55 -1.90
CA ARG A 89 11.53 10.36 -2.72
C ARG A 89 11.11 11.79 -3.00
N THR A 90 9.88 12.18 -2.67
CA THR A 90 9.42 13.56 -2.78
C THR A 90 9.50 14.26 -1.43
N PRO A 91 9.26 15.59 -1.33
CA PRO A 91 9.19 16.29 -0.05
C PRO A 91 8.19 15.69 0.95
N ILE A 92 7.25 14.84 0.49
CA ILE A 92 6.31 14.09 1.34
C ILE A 92 7.07 13.14 2.31
N GLN A 93 8.27 12.69 1.95
CA GLN A 93 9.16 11.94 2.85
C GLN A 93 9.36 12.67 4.19
N ASN A 94 9.34 14.00 4.20
CA ASN A 94 9.51 14.76 5.43
C ASN A 94 8.34 14.59 6.41
N SER A 95 7.13 14.30 5.90
CA SER A 95 5.94 14.10 6.71
C SER A 95 5.69 12.63 7.05
N VAL A 96 6.12 11.72 6.18
CA VAL A 96 5.80 10.29 6.26
C VAL A 96 6.96 9.47 6.83
N GLY A 97 8.19 9.97 6.74
CA GLY A 97 9.34 9.40 7.42
C GLY A 97 9.85 8.07 6.85
N ILE A 98 9.51 7.72 5.61
CA ILE A 98 10.05 6.55 4.92
C ILE A 98 11.15 6.93 3.94
N GLY A 99 12.22 6.15 3.92
CA GLY A 99 13.28 6.20 2.91
C GLY A 99 13.46 4.84 2.24
N ILE A 100 13.73 4.86 0.93
CA ILE A 100 14.11 3.67 0.15
C ILE A 100 15.44 3.90 -0.55
N VAL A 101 16.31 2.89 -0.55
CA VAL A 101 17.67 3.01 -1.10
C VAL A 101 17.67 3.15 -2.63
N ALA A 102 16.77 2.45 -3.33
CA ALA A 102 16.71 2.46 -4.79
C ALA A 102 15.29 2.25 -5.32
N PHE A 103 15.05 2.64 -6.58
CA PHE A 103 13.75 2.50 -7.24
C PHE A 103 13.27 1.04 -7.31
N TRP A 104 14.17 0.09 -7.54
CA TRP A 104 13.81 -1.33 -7.61
C TRP A 104 13.22 -1.86 -6.29
N VAL A 105 13.59 -1.28 -5.15
CA VAL A 105 13.03 -1.63 -3.83
C VAL A 105 11.54 -1.25 -3.78
N ALA A 106 11.17 -0.09 -4.35
CA ALA A 106 9.76 0.30 -4.47
C ALA A 106 8.98 -0.68 -5.34
N ILE A 107 9.57 -1.14 -6.45
CA ILE A 107 8.94 -2.12 -7.35
C ILE A 107 8.64 -3.42 -6.59
N VAL A 108 9.63 -3.99 -5.92
CA VAL A 108 9.49 -5.26 -5.20
C VAL A 108 8.44 -5.13 -4.10
N ILE A 109 8.54 -4.11 -3.25
CA ILE A 109 7.58 -3.92 -2.15
C ILE A 109 6.18 -3.62 -2.66
N GLY A 110 6.05 -2.80 -3.71
CA GLY A 110 4.75 -2.48 -4.30
C GLY A 110 4.06 -3.70 -4.90
N ILE A 111 4.80 -4.61 -5.54
CA ILE A 111 4.26 -5.89 -6.02
C ILE A 111 3.80 -6.75 -4.84
N VAL A 112 4.64 -6.91 -3.81
CA VAL A 112 4.29 -7.70 -2.61
C VAL A 112 3.03 -7.15 -1.94
N LEU A 113 2.96 -5.82 -1.74
CA LEU A 113 1.78 -5.16 -1.19
C LEU A 113 0.52 -5.50 -1.98
N SER A 114 0.59 -5.44 -3.32
CA SER A 114 -0.56 -5.68 -4.18
C SER A 114 -1.04 -7.12 -4.13
N VAL A 115 -0.11 -8.08 -4.10
CA VAL A 115 -0.47 -9.50 -3.94
C VAL A 115 -1.18 -9.74 -2.61
N VAL A 116 -0.64 -9.20 -1.51
CA VAL A 116 -1.24 -9.41 -0.18
C VAL A 116 -2.57 -8.67 -0.06
N GLN A 117 -2.69 -7.45 -0.61
CA GLN A 117 -3.95 -6.69 -0.65
C GLN A 117 -5.02 -7.45 -1.45
N PHE A 118 -4.66 -8.01 -2.60
CA PHE A 118 -5.55 -8.81 -3.43
C PHE A 118 -6.06 -10.06 -2.70
N ILE A 119 -5.17 -10.80 -2.04
CA ILE A 119 -5.52 -11.99 -1.24
C ILE A 119 -6.43 -11.59 -0.07
N ALA A 120 -6.13 -10.51 0.65
CA ALA A 120 -6.94 -10.02 1.75
C ALA A 120 -8.35 -9.64 1.30
N LYS A 121 -8.46 -8.94 0.16
CA LYS A 121 -9.74 -8.55 -0.45
C LYS A 121 -10.57 -9.76 -0.85
N GLN A 122 -9.97 -10.73 -1.56
CA GLN A 122 -10.68 -11.96 -1.92
C GLN A 122 -11.19 -12.73 -0.70
N SER A 123 -10.36 -12.85 0.34
CA SER A 123 -10.71 -13.58 1.57
C SER A 123 -11.91 -12.95 2.28
N ILE A 124 -11.99 -11.62 2.31
CA ILE A 124 -13.11 -10.89 2.93
C ILE A 124 -14.37 -10.97 2.07
N ASP A 125 -14.24 -10.80 0.75
CA ASP A 125 -15.39 -10.88 -0.15
C ASP A 125 -15.98 -12.30 -0.20
N ALA A 126 -15.14 -13.35 -0.15
CA ALA A 126 -15.59 -14.74 -0.05
C ALA A 126 -16.40 -14.99 1.24
N LYS A 127 -15.92 -14.49 2.39
CA LYS A 127 -16.66 -14.58 3.67
C LYS A 127 -18.01 -13.88 3.64
N ARG A 128 -18.16 -12.81 2.85
CA ARG A 128 -19.43 -12.07 2.74
C ARG A 128 -20.44 -12.73 1.81
N LYS A 129 -20.02 -13.58 0.87
CA LYS A 129 -20.94 -14.37 0.03
C LYS A 129 -21.55 -15.57 0.76
N MET A 130 -20.93 -16.00 1.87
CA MET A 130 -21.39 -17.12 2.71
C MET A 130 -22.32 -16.68 3.86
N LYS A 131 -22.53 -15.37 4.04
CA LYS A 131 -23.48 -14.80 5.00
C LYS A 131 -24.66 -14.19 4.26
#